data_AF-A0A831R5I9-F1
#
_entry.id   AF-A0A831R5I9-F1
#
_cell.length_a   1.000
_cell.length_b   1.000
_cell.length_c   1.000
_cell.angle_alpha   90.00
_cell.angle_beta   90.00
_cell.angle_gamma   90.00
#
_symmetry.space_group_name_H-M   'P 1'
#
loop_
_entity.id
_entity.type
_entity.pdbx_description
1 polymer ?
#
loop_
_entity_poly.entity_id
_entity_poly.type
_entity_poly.pdbx_seq_one_letter_code
_entity_poly.pdbx_strand_id
1 'polypeptide(L)'
;MRNLIFVDCEATGGSPSTGTLTEFGAVDYETRKAFHGILVEAKPLATNRALSVVTGKSFSEAEVFRQFGEWLLKVCKGGRPIFVSDNPAYDWQWINDGFHKTLGKNPFGHSARRISDFYAGLCGDFSKTQEWKKLRKT
;
A
#
# COMPACT_ATOMS: atom_id res chain seq x y z
N MET A 1 7.12 -17.98 3.04
CA MET A 1 6.72 -16.95 4.02
C MET A 1 5.31 -16.55 3.64
N ARG A 2 4.30 -16.95 4.41
CA ARG A 2 2.93 -16.95 3.89
C ARG A 2 2.34 -15.53 3.83
N ASN A 3 1.68 -15.23 2.72
CA ASN A 3 0.75 -14.11 2.53
C ASN A 3 1.32 -12.70 2.79
N LEU A 4 2.61 -12.47 2.52
CA LEU A 4 3.20 -11.12 2.57
C LEU A 4 2.77 -10.34 1.32
N ILE A 5 2.03 -9.25 1.52
CA ILE A 5 1.57 -8.35 0.45
C ILE A 5 2.29 -7.02 0.59
N PHE A 6 3.11 -6.69 -0.39
CA PHE A 6 3.84 -5.42 -0.47
C PHE A 6 2.93 -4.38 -1.10
N VAL A 7 2.70 -3.28 -0.41
CA VAL A 7 1.75 -2.23 -0.82
C VAL A 7 2.43 -0.87 -0.78
N ASP A 8 2.12 -0.05 -1.77
CA ASP A 8 2.59 1.33 -1.93
C ASP A 8 1.42 2.20 -2.41
N CYS A 9 1.23 3.37 -1.81
CA CYS A 9 0.08 4.24 -2.05
C CYS A 9 0.48 5.63 -2.52
N GLU A 10 -0.29 6.16 -3.45
CA GLU A 10 -0.23 7.56 -3.86
C GLU A 10 -1.51 8.26 -3.42
N ALA A 11 -1.38 9.47 -2.89
CA ALA A 11 -2.52 10.27 -2.44
C ALA A 11 -2.26 11.77 -2.58
N THR A 12 -3.34 12.56 -2.54
CA THR A 12 -3.26 14.02 -2.60
C THR A 12 -2.92 14.68 -1.26
N GLY A 13 -2.91 13.91 -0.16
CA GLY A 13 -2.71 14.42 1.20
C GLY A 13 -1.90 13.49 2.11
N GLY A 14 -1.76 13.90 3.37
CA GLY A 14 -1.00 13.18 4.40
C GLY A 14 -1.78 12.05 5.09
N SER A 15 -3.11 12.07 5.00
CA SER A 15 -4.01 11.13 5.65
C SER A 15 -5.39 11.11 4.99
N PRO A 16 -6.21 10.07 5.24
CA PRO A 16 -7.60 10.02 4.78
C PRO A 16 -8.49 11.20 5.18
N SER A 17 -8.13 11.94 6.24
CA SER A 17 -8.87 13.13 6.69
C SER A 17 -8.45 14.42 5.97
N THR A 18 -7.34 14.40 5.23
CA THR A 18 -6.71 15.59 4.63
C THR A 18 -6.49 15.49 3.13
N GLY A 19 -6.82 14.35 2.52
CA GLY A 19 -6.71 14.16 1.09
C GLY A 19 -7.44 12.91 0.61
N THR A 20 -7.11 12.50 -0.61
CA THR A 20 -7.75 11.40 -1.32
C THR A 20 -6.70 10.42 -1.80
N LEU A 21 -6.91 9.12 -1.56
CA LEU A 21 -6.11 8.05 -2.18
C LEU A 21 -6.34 8.08 -3.69
N THR A 22 -5.27 8.24 -4.47
CA THR A 22 -5.35 8.32 -5.94
C THR A 22 -5.12 6.96 -6.58
N GLU A 23 -4.09 6.25 -6.15
CA GLU A 23 -3.80 4.89 -6.59
C GLU A 23 -2.98 4.11 -5.57
N PHE A 24 -2.96 2.79 -5.72
CA PHE A 24 -2.07 1.93 -4.95
C PHE A 24 -1.64 0.70 -5.75
N GLY A 25 -0.40 0.27 -5.54
CA GLY A 25 0.12 -1.00 -6.01
C GLY A 25 0.15 -2.02 -4.88
N ALA A 26 -0.20 -3.27 -5.18
CA ALA A 26 -0.05 -4.40 -4.26
C ALA A 26 0.61 -5.59 -4.95
N VAL A 27 1.57 -6.24 -4.30
CA VAL A 27 2.31 -7.38 -4.85
C VAL A 27 2.42 -8.51 -3.83
N ASP A 28 2.00 -9.72 -4.22
CA ASP A 28 2.24 -10.91 -3.43
C ASP A 28 3.71 -11.34 -3.50
N TYR A 29 4.32 -11.55 -2.33
CA TYR A 29 5.75 -11.87 -2.25
C TYR A 29 6.14 -13.18 -2.92
N GLU A 30 5.33 -14.23 -2.77
CA GLU A 30 5.68 -15.57 -3.24
C GLU A 30 5.47 -15.70 -4.75
N THR A 31 4.33 -15.24 -5.27
CA THR A 31 3.94 -15.43 -6.68
C THR A 31 4.28 -14.25 -7.57
N ARG A 32 4.64 -13.09 -7.00
CA ARG A 32 4.86 -11.82 -7.73
C ARG A 32 3.65 -11.33 -8.52
N LYS A 33 2.46 -11.91 -8.29
CA LYS A 33 1.23 -11.37 -8.84
C LYS A 33 1.02 -9.97 -8.27
N ALA A 34 0.59 -9.06 -9.15
CA ALA A 34 0.33 -7.68 -8.82
C ALA A 34 -1.17 -7.36 -8.92
N PHE A 35 -1.57 -6.33 -8.20
CA PHE A 35 -2.84 -5.62 -8.32
C PHE A 35 -2.53 -4.13 -8.34
N HIS A 36 -3.15 -3.40 -9.25
CA HIS A 36 -3.05 -1.94 -9.33
C HIS A 36 -4.45 -1.36 -9.21
N GLY A 37 -4.71 -0.67 -8.10
CA GLY A 37 -5.97 0.01 -7.86
C GLY A 37 -5.82 1.48 -8.23
N ILE A 38 -6.55 1.94 -9.24
CA ILE A 38 -6.64 3.35 -9.61
C ILE A 38 -8.01 3.86 -9.14
N LEU A 39 -8.02 4.82 -8.23
CA LEU A 39 -9.23 5.51 -7.76
C LEU A 39 -9.43 6.82 -8.50
N VAL A 40 -8.36 7.54 -8.76
CA VAL A 40 -8.38 8.81 -9.50
C VAL A 40 -7.09 8.93 -10.29
N GLU A 41 -7.21 9.23 -11.59
CA GLU A 41 -6.04 9.54 -12.41
C GLU A 41 -5.37 10.81 -11.88
N ALA A 42 -4.10 10.68 -11.48
CA ALA A 42 -3.32 11.75 -10.90
C ALA A 42 -1.87 11.69 -11.38
N LYS A 43 -1.11 12.76 -11.13
CA LYS A 43 0.34 12.81 -11.35
C LYS A 43 1.04 13.41 -10.14
N PRO A 44 2.32 13.07 -9.89
CA PRO A 44 3.09 13.69 -8.81
C PRO A 44 3.09 15.22 -8.93
N LEU A 45 2.83 15.89 -7.80
CA LEU A 45 2.87 17.34 -7.70
C LEU A 45 4.30 17.84 -7.93
N ALA A 46 4.47 18.84 -8.81
CA ALA A 46 5.78 19.33 -9.20
C ALA A 46 6.61 19.89 -8.03
N THR A 47 5.95 20.56 -7.08
CA THR A 47 6.59 21.17 -5.91
C THR A 47 6.84 20.19 -4.76
N ASN A 48 6.09 19.10 -4.69
CA ASN A 48 6.26 18.05 -3.71
C ASN A 48 5.83 16.70 -4.30
N ARG A 49 6.80 15.91 -4.77
CA ARG A 49 6.54 14.62 -5.42
C ARG A 49 5.93 13.56 -4.50
N ALA A 50 5.87 13.79 -3.18
CA ALA A 50 5.19 12.91 -2.24
C ALA A 50 3.66 13.13 -2.20
N LEU A 51 3.14 14.10 -2.96
CA LEU A 51 1.71 14.35 -3.11
C LEU A 51 1.33 14.23 -4.58
N SER A 52 0.10 13.82 -4.83
CA SER A 52 -0.50 13.73 -6.16
C SER A 52 -1.47 14.88 -6.46
N VAL A 53 -1.54 15.28 -7.72
CA VAL A 53 -2.55 16.21 -8.26
C VAL A 53 -3.45 15.46 -9.23
N VAL A 54 -4.76 15.59 -9.06
CA VAL A 54 -5.76 14.97 -9.94
C VAL A 54 -5.66 15.52 -11.36
N THR A 55 -5.60 14.63 -12.34
CA THR A 55 -5.48 14.98 -13.76
C THR A 55 -6.58 14.42 -14.64
N GLY A 56 -7.42 13.51 -14.13
CA GLY A 56 -8.39 12.83 -14.97
C GLY A 56 -9.52 12.14 -14.21
N LYS A 57 -9.91 10.96 -14.70
CA LYS A 57 -11.15 10.27 -14.31
C LYS A 57 -11.07 9.69 -12.90
N SER A 58 -12.20 9.73 -12.19
CA SER A 58 -12.42 8.97 -10.95
C SER A 58 -13.09 7.62 -11.23
N PHE A 59 -12.68 6.60 -10.49
CA PHE A 59 -13.22 5.25 -10.51
C PHE A 59 -13.97 4.97 -9.20
N SER A 60 -14.87 3.99 -9.22
CA SER A 60 -15.63 3.62 -8.02
C SER A 60 -14.70 2.99 -6.99
N GLU A 61 -14.46 3.70 -5.89
CA GLU A 61 -13.67 3.21 -4.76
C GLU A 61 -14.21 1.86 -4.24
N ALA A 62 -15.54 1.72 -4.12
CA ALA A 62 -16.17 0.47 -3.70
C ALA A 62 -15.85 -0.70 -4.63
N GLU A 63 -15.83 -0.47 -5.95
CA GLU A 63 -15.52 -1.52 -6.91
C GLU A 63 -14.02 -1.89 -6.89
N VAL A 64 -13.14 -0.89 -6.77
CA VAL A 64 -11.69 -1.12 -6.66
C VAL A 64 -11.36 -1.92 -5.41
N PHE A 65 -11.91 -1.56 -4.25
CA PHE A 65 -11.66 -2.29 -3.00
C PHE A 65 -12.35 -3.67 -2.96
N ARG A 66 -13.51 -3.84 -3.61
CA ARG A 66 -14.12 -5.16 -3.82
C ARG A 66 -13.19 -6.07 -4.61
N GLN A 67 -12.70 -5.62 -5.76
CA GLN A 67 -11.76 -6.37 -6.60
C GLN A 67 -10.44 -6.64 -5.86
N PHE A 68 -9.95 -5.68 -5.08
CA PHE A 68 -8.74 -5.87 -4.28
C PHE A 68 -8.93 -6.94 -3.20
N GLY A 69 -10.06 -6.93 -2.50
CA GLY A 69 -10.42 -7.96 -1.53
C GLY A 69 -10.50 -9.37 -2.14
N GLU A 70 -11.11 -9.48 -3.32
CA GLU A 70 -11.18 -10.74 -4.07
C GLU A 70 -9.80 -11.23 -4.52
N TRP A 71 -8.95 -10.30 -4.99
CA TRP A 71 -7.57 -10.59 -5.34
C TRP A 71 -6.79 -11.11 -4.12
N LEU A 72 -6.93 -10.46 -2.95
CA LEU A 72 -6.29 -10.88 -1.71
C LEU A 72 -6.72 -12.30 -1.30
N LEU A 73 -8.02 -12.61 -1.35
CA LEU A 73 -8.54 -13.95 -1.04
C LEU A 73 -7.91 -15.01 -1.95
N LYS A 74 -7.76 -14.70 -3.24
CA LYS A 74 -7.16 -15.61 -4.23
C LYS A 74 -5.67 -15.82 -4.01
N VAL A 75 -4.88 -14.75 -3.86
CA VAL A 75 -3.42 -14.86 -3.72
C VAL A 75 -3.01 -15.44 -2.36
N CYS A 76 -3.79 -15.16 -1.30
CA CYS A 76 -3.54 -15.68 0.03
C CYS A 76 -4.17 -17.06 0.29
N LYS A 77 -4.84 -17.66 -0.72
CA LYS A 77 -5.52 -18.95 -0.63
C LYS A 77 -6.49 -19.02 0.57
N GLY A 78 -7.25 -17.95 0.78
CA GLY A 78 -8.16 -17.79 1.92
C GLY A 78 -7.48 -17.53 3.28
N GLY A 79 -6.15 -17.55 3.35
CA GLY A 79 -5.41 -17.15 4.55
C GLY A 79 -5.39 -15.63 4.76
N ARG A 80 -5.08 -15.21 5.98
CA ARG A 80 -4.98 -13.78 6.33
C ARG A 80 -3.78 -13.13 5.61
N PRO A 81 -3.96 -12.00 4.89
CA PRO A 81 -2.85 -11.24 4.31
C PRO A 81 -2.08 -10.47 5.38
N ILE A 82 -0.78 -10.27 5.15
CA ILE A 82 0.12 -9.48 6.00
C ILE A 82 0.59 -8.28 5.19
N PHE A 83 0.29 -7.09 5.69
CA PHE A 83 0.66 -5.83 5.03
C PHE A 83 2.15 -5.54 5.19
N VAL A 84 2.85 -5.24 4.10
CA VAL A 84 4.26 -4.86 4.07
C VAL A 84 4.42 -3.59 3.26
N SER A 85 5.21 -2.64 3.77
CA SER A 85 5.53 -1.39 3.09
C SER A 85 6.88 -0.85 3.60
N ASP A 86 7.53 0.07 2.89
CA ASP A 86 8.64 0.85 3.45
C ASP A 86 8.20 2.04 4.31
N ASN A 87 6.98 2.54 4.12
CA ASN A 87 6.30 3.56 4.91
C ASN A 87 4.91 3.11 5.43
N PRO A 88 4.82 2.02 6.21
CA PRO A 88 3.55 1.37 6.51
C PRO A 88 2.56 2.26 7.27
N ALA A 89 3.02 3.24 8.06
CA ALA A 89 2.11 4.17 8.72
C ALA A 89 1.30 5.00 7.71
N TYR A 90 1.91 5.34 6.57
CA TYR A 90 1.28 6.10 5.50
C TYR A 90 0.41 5.21 4.61
N ASP A 91 0.94 4.10 4.09
CA ASP A 91 0.19 3.28 3.13
C ASP A 91 -0.98 2.55 3.80
N TRP A 92 -0.76 2.03 5.02
CA TRP A 92 -1.78 1.25 5.71
C TRP A 92 -3.00 2.09 6.06
N GLN A 93 -2.85 3.36 6.46
CA GLN A 93 -4.01 4.19 6.81
C GLN A 93 -4.97 4.38 5.63
N TRP A 94 -4.44 4.52 4.41
CA TRP A 94 -5.25 4.68 3.20
C TRP A 94 -6.00 3.40 2.84
N ILE A 95 -5.29 2.27 2.87
CA ILE A 95 -5.89 0.96 2.60
C ILE A 95 -6.90 0.58 3.68
N ASN A 96 -6.60 0.88 4.94
CA ASN A 96 -7.51 0.64 6.05
C ASN A 96 -8.80 1.45 5.91
N ASP A 97 -8.66 2.75 5.66
CA ASP A 97 -9.80 3.65 5.46
C ASP A 97 -10.66 3.21 4.28
N GLY A 98 -10.06 2.95 3.12
CA GLY A 98 -10.82 2.54 1.93
C GLY A 98 -11.53 1.19 2.12
N PHE A 99 -10.91 0.19 2.74
CA PHE A 99 -11.59 -1.06 3.08
C PHE A 99 -12.76 -0.87 4.07
N HIS A 100 -12.59 -0.03 5.09
CA HIS A 100 -13.66 0.21 6.06
C HIS A 100 -14.80 1.01 5.45
N LYS A 101 -14.52 2.04 4.64
CA LYS A 101 -15.54 2.82 3.92
C LYS A 101 -16.37 1.97 2.97
N THR A 102 -15.75 1.00 2.30
CA THR A 102 -16.38 0.25 1.20
C THR A 102 -16.93 -1.12 1.60
N LEU A 103 -16.22 -1.87 2.43
CA LEU A 103 -16.54 -3.26 2.79
C LEU A 103 -16.71 -3.45 4.30
N GLY A 104 -16.59 -2.39 5.10
CA GLY A 104 -16.78 -2.41 6.56
C GLY A 104 -15.66 -3.09 7.34
N LYS A 105 -14.66 -3.70 6.69
CA LYS A 105 -13.57 -4.43 7.34
C LYS A 105 -12.28 -4.39 6.53
N ASN A 106 -11.15 -4.25 7.21
CA ASN A 106 -9.82 -4.37 6.62
C ASN A 106 -9.26 -5.80 6.79
N PRO A 107 -8.99 -6.55 5.70
CA PRO A 107 -8.47 -7.93 5.79
C PRO A 107 -7.06 -8.03 6.37
N PHE A 108 -6.27 -6.96 6.35
CA PHE A 108 -4.93 -6.92 6.93
C PHE A 108 -4.94 -6.83 8.47
N GLY A 109 -6.01 -6.29 9.05
CA GLY A 109 -6.08 -5.91 10.46
C GLY A 109 -5.16 -4.73 10.81
N HIS A 110 -4.87 -4.54 12.10
CA HIS A 110 -4.27 -3.32 12.65
C HIS A 110 -2.73 -3.28 12.70
N SER A 111 -2.04 -4.11 11.93
CA SER A 111 -0.56 -4.18 11.96
C SER A 111 0.03 -4.35 10.58
N ALA A 112 1.21 -3.76 10.36
CA ALA A 112 1.99 -3.90 9.14
C ALA A 112 3.46 -4.25 9.47
N ARG A 113 4.23 -4.62 8.45
CA ARG A 113 5.69 -4.81 8.53
C ARG A 113 6.38 -3.71 7.74
N ARG A 114 7.45 -3.18 8.32
CA ARG A 114 8.29 -2.15 7.67
C ARG A 114 9.55 -2.78 7.09
N ILE A 115 9.79 -2.58 5.79
CA ILE A 115 10.99 -3.09 5.10
C ILE A 115 12.26 -2.56 5.78
N SER A 116 12.28 -1.26 6.10
CA SER A 116 13.41 -0.60 6.78
C SER A 116 13.75 -1.23 8.12
N ASP A 117 12.76 -1.56 8.94
CA ASP A 117 13.00 -2.09 10.28
C ASP A 117 13.51 -3.53 10.23
N PHE A 118 13.04 -4.31 9.24
CA PHE A 118 13.59 -5.65 8.99
C PHE A 118 15.06 -5.58 8.58
N TYR A 119 15.43 -4.69 7.64
CA TYR A 119 16.82 -4.51 7.24
C TYR A 119 17.70 -4.01 8.41
N ALA A 120 17.23 -3.01 9.14
CA ALA A 120 17.94 -2.46 10.29
C ALA A 120 18.21 -3.54 11.36
N GLY A 121 17.22 -4.41 11.61
CA GLY A 121 17.36 -5.59 12.46
C GLY A 121 18.40 -6.59 11.96
N LEU A 122 18.44 -6.88 10.65
CA LEU A 122 19.47 -7.73 10.04
C LEU A 122 20.88 -7.13 10.17
N CYS A 123 20.99 -5.81 10.16
CA CYS A 123 22.27 -5.11 10.38
C CYS A 123 22.66 -4.98 11.85
N GLY A 124 21.75 -5.29 12.80
CA GLY A 124 21.95 -5.02 14.22
C GLY A 124 22.02 -3.53 14.56
N ASP A 125 21.49 -2.66 13.71
CA ASP A 125 21.60 -1.20 13.84
C ASP A 125 20.31 -0.52 13.38
N PHE A 126 19.51 -0.07 14.36
CA PHE A 126 18.22 0.60 14.13
C PHE A 126 18.33 1.94 13.39
N SER A 127 19.53 2.53 13.28
CA SER A 127 19.73 3.76 12.51
C SER A 127 19.75 3.51 10.99
N LYS A 128 20.04 2.27 10.55
CA LYS A 128 20.19 1.89 9.13
C LYS A 128 18.87 1.68 8.40
N THR A 129 17.93 2.62 8.55
CA THR A 129 16.58 2.53 7.98
C THR A 129 16.51 2.82 6.48
N GLN A 130 17.54 3.42 5.89
CA GLN A 130 17.54 3.84 4.48
C GLN A 130 18.53 3.07 3.61
N GLU A 131 19.54 2.43 4.20
CA GLU A 131 20.61 1.77 3.43
C GLU A 131 20.10 0.67 2.50
N TRP A 132 19.01 0.00 2.86
CA TRP A 132 18.40 -1.04 2.02
C TRP A 132 17.99 -0.51 0.64
N LYS A 133 17.77 0.80 0.47
CA LYS A 133 17.39 1.41 -0.80
C LYS A 133 18.42 1.17 -1.91
N LYS A 134 19.71 0.96 -1.56
CA LYS A 134 20.77 0.57 -2.51
C LYS A 134 20.53 -0.77 -3.20
N LEU A 135 19.61 -1.59 -2.66
CA LEU A 135 19.22 -2.89 -3.21
C LEU A 135 18.03 -2.80 -4.17
N ARG A 136 17.41 -1.61 -4.34
CA ARG A 136 16.32 -1.41 -5.31
C ARG A 136 16.86 -1.59 -6.73
N LYS A 137 16.07 -2.27 -7.56
CA LYS A 137 16.27 -2.34 -9.02
C LYS A 137 15.08 -1.61 -9.65
N THR A 138 15.37 -0.55 -10.39
CA THR A 138 14.39 0.29 -11.10
C THR A 138 14.51 0.08 -12.60
#